data_AF-A0A946QM24-F1
#
_entry.id   AF-A0A946QM24-F1
#
_cell.length_a   1.000
_cell.length_b   1.000
_cell.length_c   1.000
_cell.angle_alpha   90.00
_cell.angle_beta   90.00
_cell.angle_gamma   90.00
#
_symmetry.space_group_name_H-M   'P 1'
#
loop_
_entity.id
_entity.type
_entity.pdbx_description
1 polymer ?
#
loop_
_entity_poly.entity_id
_entity_poly.type
_entity_poly.pdbx_seq_one_letter_code
_entity_poly.pdbx_strand_id
1 'polypeptide(L)'
;MNFASPLDILPKRSVLLSIVGLFFFILLIVYGPSLSFGFVRWDDGMLIYENPAIRGITLKNLYTVFTTYDPELYIPLTLISYQLDYMIGGINPSVYHFHNLALHLVNSLLITWLLATMMHKRWIALFLGLVFALHPLNTEAVVWASARKDLLSIAWLLASVLSYISYRRTSQRCHYYVSISAFALGLLAKVTVIGLPVLLLLIDWKEARNMTKNMMKEKIPYFVLSGIFAVIAVFGKTGVLGSSTLLEKILIPTKSFIFYIEKFFVPTHLSVLYPFTSDVSLTNPTLLLPLVVMIAIIGIGIYSLKSTKAIFFGLAWFTLCVSPSVLNFSKGDFIYFASDRYAYAGMIGLLFIVGSYIRQNNFVNYGSIAVLIGLGIGCNMQSLTWTNSATLFQNAIDTYPNSAIAYNNIGNHLRSTGETDKAIEHYETSLALSREHSRTTSDIKEGESKILANLGSARREQGDIHAARNHYDEALRLNPKNALALQGKGLMLMQVGNGSMARQYYEQAIEANPLLVTPYVNLGSLYIQAGQIDDAIAILEKGLQINPFFPQVHFNLSSAYKKVGRNRESLESLEKAVDLEPRFVAARINLGIAYADRNKIGMAIEQFTEVLKHDPGNTRATSALSQLGNQ
;
A
#
# COMPACT_ATOMS: atom_id res chain seq x y z
N MET A 1 -1.70 -37.31 -25.18
CA MET A 1 -1.38 -37.64 -23.77
C MET A 1 -2.55 -37.16 -22.92
N ASN A 2 -3.24 -38.05 -22.20
CA ASN A 2 -4.30 -37.66 -21.26
C ASN A 2 -3.65 -37.07 -20.01
N PHE A 3 -3.62 -35.75 -19.90
CA PHE A 3 -3.15 -35.08 -18.68
C PHE A 3 -4.23 -35.17 -17.61
N ALA A 4 -3.88 -35.66 -16.41
CA ALA A 4 -4.79 -35.76 -15.27
C ALA A 4 -5.28 -34.36 -14.85
N SER A 5 -6.54 -34.22 -14.41
CA SER A 5 -7.08 -32.94 -13.90
C SER A 5 -6.18 -32.38 -12.79
N PRO A 6 -6.06 -31.05 -12.60
CA PRO A 6 -5.38 -30.50 -11.42
C PRO A 6 -5.88 -31.13 -10.12
N LEU A 7 -7.18 -31.47 -10.04
CA LEU A 7 -7.78 -32.14 -8.89
C LEU A 7 -7.24 -33.56 -8.67
N ASP A 8 -6.89 -34.29 -9.72
CA ASP A 8 -6.35 -35.67 -9.64
C ASP A 8 -4.92 -35.70 -9.13
N ILE A 9 -4.23 -34.55 -9.16
CA ILE A 9 -2.83 -34.43 -8.73
C ILE A 9 -2.73 -34.23 -7.21
N LEU A 10 -3.83 -33.82 -6.56
CA LEU A 10 -3.88 -33.64 -5.11
C LEU A 10 -3.52 -34.95 -4.39
N PRO A 11 -2.63 -34.90 -3.39
CA PRO A 11 -2.29 -36.08 -2.62
C PRO A 11 -3.47 -36.44 -1.68
N LYS A 12 -3.39 -37.61 -1.03
CA LYS A 12 -4.34 -38.00 0.01
C LYS A 12 -4.51 -36.87 1.04
N ARG A 13 -5.71 -36.73 1.59
CA ARG A 13 -6.08 -35.66 2.54
C ARG A 13 -5.05 -35.46 3.67
N SER A 14 -4.52 -36.54 4.24
CA SER A 14 -3.50 -36.47 5.29
C SER A 14 -2.21 -35.80 4.82
N VAL A 15 -1.70 -36.18 3.65
CA VAL A 15 -0.50 -35.58 3.04
C VAL A 15 -0.73 -34.12 2.68
N LEU A 16 -1.92 -33.78 2.16
CA LEU A 16 -2.28 -32.39 1.88
C LEU A 16 -2.26 -31.54 3.16
N LEU A 17 -2.85 -32.04 4.25
CA LEU A 17 -2.80 -31.36 5.55
C LEU A 17 -1.37 -31.20 6.07
N SER A 18 -0.51 -32.20 5.89
CA SER A 18 0.91 -32.09 6.25
C SER A 18 1.65 -31.02 5.43
N ILE A 19 1.37 -30.91 4.12
CA ILE A 19 1.96 -29.86 3.27
C ILE A 19 1.47 -28.48 3.71
N VAL A 20 0.17 -28.32 3.95
CA VAL A 20 -0.39 -27.05 4.44
C VAL A 20 0.22 -26.68 5.80
N GLY A 21 0.30 -27.64 6.73
CA GLY A 21 0.95 -27.46 8.02
C GLY A 21 2.42 -27.05 7.89
N LEU A 22 3.17 -27.71 7.00
CA LEU A 22 4.58 -27.37 6.73
C LEU A 22 4.74 -25.91 6.29
N PHE A 23 3.97 -25.46 5.29
CA PHE A 23 4.04 -24.06 4.85
C PHE A 23 3.61 -23.11 5.95
N PHE A 24 2.54 -23.42 6.68
CA PHE A 24 2.04 -22.60 7.77
C PHE A 24 3.09 -22.38 8.86
N PHE A 25 3.70 -23.45 9.38
CA PHE A 25 4.69 -23.33 10.45
C PHE A 25 5.97 -22.63 9.99
N ILE A 26 6.45 -22.91 8.77
CA ILE A 26 7.63 -22.23 8.22
C ILE A 26 7.36 -20.73 8.05
N LEU A 27 6.21 -20.36 7.49
CA LEU A 27 5.83 -18.95 7.32
C LEU A 27 5.62 -18.26 8.66
N LEU A 28 5.09 -18.95 9.67
CA LEU A 28 4.97 -18.41 11.02
C LEU A 28 6.34 -18.17 11.66
N ILE A 29 7.34 -19.02 11.42
CA ILE A 29 8.71 -18.81 11.91
C ILE A 29 9.33 -17.57 11.24
N VAL A 30 9.19 -17.44 9.91
CA VAL A 30 9.89 -16.40 9.14
C VAL A 30 9.19 -15.05 9.22
N TYR A 31 7.87 -15.02 9.09
CA TYR A 31 7.05 -13.80 9.07
C TYR A 31 6.28 -13.55 10.37
N GLY A 32 6.30 -14.47 11.34
CA GLY A 32 5.59 -14.31 12.62
C GLY A 32 5.84 -12.98 13.34
N PRO A 33 7.07 -12.43 13.35
CA PRO A 33 7.32 -11.11 13.92
C PRO A 33 6.44 -10.01 13.31
N SER A 34 6.07 -10.11 12.03
CA SER A 34 5.24 -9.11 11.34
C SER A 34 3.85 -8.92 11.93
N LEU A 35 3.34 -9.90 12.67
CA LEU A 35 2.06 -9.78 13.37
C LEU A 35 2.10 -8.74 14.51
N SER A 36 3.29 -8.35 14.97
CA SER A 36 3.50 -7.32 15.99
C SER A 36 3.93 -5.96 15.42
N PHE A 37 4.07 -5.83 14.09
CA PHE A 37 4.49 -4.58 13.47
C PHE A 37 3.38 -3.53 13.48
N GLY A 38 3.78 -2.26 13.39
CA GLY A 38 2.86 -1.14 13.23
C GLY A 38 2.58 -0.84 11.76
N PHE A 39 1.56 -0.03 11.49
CA PHE A 39 1.39 0.53 10.16
C PHE A 39 2.55 1.46 9.79
N VAL A 40 2.85 1.52 8.50
CA VAL A 40 3.87 2.41 7.94
C VAL A 40 3.22 3.64 7.34
N ARG A 41 3.79 4.83 7.58
CA ARG A 41 3.40 6.12 6.97
C ARG A 41 3.86 6.22 5.52
N TRP A 42 3.38 5.29 4.70
CA TRP A 42 3.45 5.30 3.25
C TRP A 42 2.01 5.30 2.72
N ASP A 43 1.50 4.19 2.16
CA ASP A 43 0.09 4.13 1.73
C ASP A 43 -0.87 3.64 2.82
N ASP A 44 -0.40 3.09 3.96
CA ASP A 44 -1.29 2.50 4.98
C ASP A 44 -2.22 3.54 5.62
N GLY A 45 -1.79 4.81 5.71
CA GLY A 45 -2.67 5.87 6.18
C GLY A 45 -3.87 6.01 5.27
N MET A 46 -3.61 6.38 4.04
CA MET A 46 -4.64 6.64 3.04
C MET A 46 -5.53 5.43 2.73
N LEU A 47 -4.96 4.23 2.63
CA LEU A 47 -5.72 3.02 2.27
C LEU A 47 -6.36 2.31 3.46
N ILE A 48 -5.80 2.48 4.67
CA ILE A 48 -6.21 1.71 5.85
C ILE A 48 -6.69 2.63 6.98
N TYR A 49 -5.81 3.22 7.78
CA TYR A 49 -6.22 3.81 9.06
C TYR A 49 -6.76 5.25 8.98
N GLU A 50 -6.68 5.91 7.81
CA GLU A 50 -7.31 7.20 7.53
C GLU A 50 -8.50 7.05 6.55
N ASN A 51 -8.66 5.87 5.92
CA ASN A 51 -9.70 5.65 4.93
C ASN A 51 -11.10 5.49 5.54
N PRO A 52 -12.06 6.37 5.24
CA PRO A 52 -13.44 6.23 5.72
C PRO A 52 -14.19 5.05 5.06
N ALA A 53 -13.86 4.70 3.81
CA ALA A 53 -14.60 3.74 3.02
C ALA A 53 -14.48 2.31 3.56
N ILE A 54 -13.42 2.01 4.31
CA ILE A 54 -13.19 0.65 4.83
C ILE A 54 -13.82 0.42 6.20
N ARG A 55 -14.58 1.38 6.73
CA ARG A 55 -14.99 1.37 8.13
C ARG A 55 -16.32 0.66 8.31
N GLY A 56 -16.29 -0.65 8.08
CA GLY A 56 -17.44 -1.55 8.13
C GLY A 56 -18.24 -1.61 6.83
N ILE A 57 -19.18 -2.56 6.78
CA ILE A 57 -19.98 -2.87 5.60
C ILE A 57 -21.34 -2.19 5.72
N THR A 58 -21.46 -0.98 5.16
CA THR A 58 -22.73 -0.26 5.00
C THR A 58 -23.01 -0.02 3.52
N LEU A 59 -24.27 0.22 3.14
CA LEU A 59 -24.62 0.55 1.75
C LEU A 59 -23.83 1.77 1.24
N LYS A 60 -23.64 2.79 2.08
CA LYS A 60 -22.83 3.97 1.76
C LYS A 60 -21.37 3.58 1.51
N ASN A 61 -20.76 2.82 2.41
CA ASN A 61 -19.36 2.42 2.27
C ASN A 61 -19.14 1.52 1.05
N LEU A 62 -20.05 0.57 0.80
CA LEU A 62 -20.01 -0.27 -0.40
C LEU A 62 -20.15 0.56 -1.67
N TYR A 63 -21.08 1.52 -1.72
CA TYR A 63 -21.21 2.43 -2.84
C TYR A 63 -19.91 3.22 -3.08
N THR A 64 -19.31 3.78 -2.02
CA THR A 64 -18.01 4.47 -2.11
C THR A 64 -16.94 3.55 -2.68
N VAL A 65 -16.79 2.33 -2.15
CA VAL A 65 -15.79 1.37 -2.59
C VAL A 65 -15.85 1.06 -4.09
N PHE A 66 -17.04 1.03 -4.68
CA PHE A 66 -17.22 0.78 -6.13
C PHE A 66 -17.25 2.06 -7.00
N THR A 67 -17.14 3.25 -6.41
CA THR A 67 -17.22 4.53 -7.15
C THR A 67 -15.98 5.42 -6.99
N THR A 68 -15.04 5.07 -6.11
CA THR A 68 -13.81 5.83 -5.88
C THR A 68 -12.58 5.21 -6.54
N TYR A 69 -11.65 6.07 -6.94
CA TYR A 69 -10.26 5.73 -7.24
C TYR A 69 -9.42 6.29 -6.09
N ASP A 70 -8.90 5.44 -5.21
CA ASP A 70 -8.22 5.90 -3.99
C ASP A 70 -6.75 5.47 -3.97
N PRO A 71 -5.78 6.41 -3.95
CA PRO A 71 -5.89 7.78 -4.49
C PRO A 71 -5.96 7.83 -6.02
N GLU A 72 -5.65 6.72 -6.70
CA GLU A 72 -5.58 6.63 -8.18
C GLU A 72 -5.85 5.21 -8.70
N LEU A 73 -6.31 4.29 -7.84
CA LEU A 73 -6.51 2.90 -8.20
C LEU A 73 -7.95 2.47 -7.93
N TYR A 74 -8.56 1.81 -8.91
CA TYR A 74 -9.81 1.10 -8.73
C TYR A 74 -9.55 -0.30 -8.16
N ILE A 75 -9.68 -0.45 -6.84
CA ILE A 75 -9.36 -1.68 -6.07
C ILE A 75 -10.49 -2.11 -5.11
N PRO A 76 -11.75 -2.18 -5.57
CA PRO A 76 -12.90 -2.39 -4.69
C PRO A 76 -12.82 -3.65 -3.83
N LEU A 77 -12.37 -4.78 -4.39
CA LEU A 77 -12.29 -6.04 -3.65
C LEU A 77 -11.24 -5.96 -2.52
N THR A 78 -10.16 -5.19 -2.72
CA THR A 78 -9.17 -4.94 -1.68
C THR A 78 -9.78 -4.09 -0.56
N LEU A 79 -10.52 -3.04 -0.87
CA LEU A 79 -11.17 -2.23 0.16
C LEU A 79 -12.23 -3.02 0.95
N ILE A 80 -13.01 -3.89 0.29
CA ILE A 80 -13.92 -4.83 0.97
C ILE A 80 -13.13 -5.75 1.91
N SER A 81 -11.97 -6.25 1.48
CA SER A 81 -11.16 -7.09 2.35
C SER A 81 -10.65 -6.33 3.59
N TYR A 82 -10.41 -5.02 3.49
CA TYR A 82 -10.11 -4.21 4.68
C TYR A 82 -11.35 -3.90 5.53
N GLN A 83 -12.54 -3.81 4.93
CA GLN A 83 -13.79 -3.72 5.71
C GLN A 83 -13.99 -4.95 6.59
N LEU A 84 -13.66 -6.13 6.08
CA LEU A 84 -13.72 -7.37 6.86
C LEU A 84 -12.71 -7.36 8.02
N ASP A 85 -11.47 -6.94 7.78
CA ASP A 85 -10.48 -6.80 8.84
C ASP A 85 -10.91 -5.80 9.92
N TYR A 86 -11.48 -4.67 9.49
CA TYR A 86 -12.00 -3.67 10.40
C TYR A 86 -13.13 -4.23 11.27
N MET A 87 -14.00 -5.07 10.72
CA MET A 87 -15.04 -5.76 11.50
C MET A 87 -14.47 -6.78 12.50
N ILE A 88 -13.30 -7.36 12.21
CA ILE A 88 -12.65 -8.37 13.07
C ILE A 88 -11.86 -7.70 14.21
N GLY A 89 -11.08 -6.65 13.93
CA GLY A 89 -10.20 -6.04 14.94
C GLY A 89 -9.96 -4.55 14.76
N GLY A 90 -10.85 -3.84 14.07
CA GLY A 90 -10.78 -2.38 13.92
C GLY A 90 -9.53 -1.93 13.18
N ILE A 91 -8.78 -1.00 13.78
CA ILE A 91 -7.51 -0.47 13.25
C ILE A 91 -6.28 -1.18 13.83
N ASN A 92 -6.43 -2.36 14.42
CA ASN A 92 -5.29 -3.13 14.95
C ASN A 92 -4.45 -3.68 13.77
N PRO A 93 -3.19 -3.26 13.58
CA PRO A 93 -2.35 -3.68 12.45
C PRO A 93 -2.17 -5.20 12.36
N SER A 94 -2.15 -5.91 13.49
CA SER A 94 -1.93 -7.36 13.55
C SER A 94 -2.93 -8.15 12.70
N VAL A 95 -4.20 -7.72 12.63
CA VAL A 95 -5.24 -8.35 11.81
C VAL A 95 -4.91 -8.20 10.33
N TYR A 96 -4.39 -7.04 9.92
CA TYR A 96 -4.07 -6.76 8.53
C TYR A 96 -2.83 -7.54 8.06
N HIS A 97 -1.80 -7.61 8.90
CA HIS A 97 -0.61 -8.42 8.65
C HIS A 97 -0.95 -9.93 8.64
N PHE A 98 -1.83 -10.39 9.54
CA PHE A 98 -2.27 -11.78 9.58
C PHE A 98 -2.96 -12.21 8.29
N HIS A 99 -3.93 -11.43 7.79
CA HIS A 99 -4.63 -11.76 6.55
C HIS A 99 -3.71 -11.71 5.33
N ASN A 100 -2.71 -10.81 5.30
CA ASN A 100 -1.69 -10.84 4.25
C ASN A 100 -0.84 -12.12 4.32
N LEU A 101 -0.40 -12.53 5.51
CA LEU A 101 0.34 -13.78 5.70
C LEU A 101 -0.49 -15.00 5.28
N ALA A 102 -1.78 -15.02 5.61
CA ALA A 102 -2.72 -16.07 5.19
C ALA A 102 -2.88 -16.12 3.66
N LEU A 103 -3.01 -14.96 2.99
CA LEU A 103 -3.05 -14.88 1.54
C LEU A 103 -1.74 -15.34 0.91
N HIS A 104 -0.59 -15.03 1.51
CA HIS A 104 0.71 -15.50 1.05
C HIS A 104 0.85 -17.03 1.16
N LEU A 105 0.34 -17.63 2.24
CA LEU A 105 0.23 -19.09 2.38
C LEU A 105 -0.62 -19.69 1.26
N VAL A 106 -1.81 -19.11 0.99
CA VAL A 106 -2.69 -19.57 -0.10
C VAL A 106 -1.99 -19.47 -1.45
N ASN A 107 -1.35 -18.34 -1.76
CA ASN A 107 -0.60 -18.15 -3.00
C ASN A 107 0.53 -19.16 -3.16
N SER A 108 1.30 -19.40 -2.11
CA SER A 108 2.40 -20.35 -2.12
C SER A 108 1.90 -21.77 -2.42
N LEU A 109 0.79 -22.19 -1.81
CA LEU A 109 0.15 -23.47 -2.07
C LEU A 109 -0.43 -23.57 -3.49
N LEU A 110 -1.08 -22.51 -3.99
CA LEU A 110 -1.62 -22.46 -5.35
C LEU A 110 -0.49 -22.51 -6.40
N ILE A 111 0.65 -21.86 -6.15
CA ILE A 111 1.85 -21.92 -7.00
C ILE A 111 2.43 -23.32 -6.98
N THR A 112 2.58 -23.95 -5.81
CA THR A 112 2.99 -25.36 -5.71
C THR A 112 2.06 -26.26 -6.52
N TRP A 113 0.75 -26.04 -6.43
CA TRP A 113 -0.23 -26.83 -7.18
C TRP A 113 -0.13 -26.59 -8.69
N LEU A 114 0.04 -25.35 -9.13
CA LEU A 114 0.25 -25.01 -10.54
C LEU A 114 1.52 -25.68 -11.10
N LEU A 115 2.64 -25.55 -10.38
CA LEU A 115 3.91 -26.18 -10.78
C LEU A 115 3.79 -27.70 -10.80
N ALA A 116 3.12 -28.32 -9.82
CA ALA A 116 2.88 -29.77 -9.81
C ALA A 116 2.04 -30.20 -11.02
N THR A 117 1.06 -29.38 -11.40
CA THR A 117 0.15 -29.59 -12.52
C THR A 117 0.84 -29.51 -13.89
N MET A 118 1.82 -28.63 -14.03
CA MET A 118 2.52 -28.38 -15.29
C MET A 118 3.82 -29.16 -15.43
N MET A 119 4.49 -29.49 -14.31
CA MET A 119 5.79 -30.16 -14.31
C MET A 119 5.71 -31.67 -14.04
N HIS A 120 4.59 -32.17 -13.54
CA HIS A 120 4.37 -33.60 -13.23
C HIS A 120 5.41 -34.22 -12.29
N LYS A 121 6.06 -33.41 -11.45
CA LYS A 121 7.04 -33.84 -10.43
C LYS A 121 6.73 -33.13 -9.11
N ARG A 122 5.94 -33.80 -8.26
CA ARG A 122 5.39 -33.23 -7.01
C ARG A 122 6.48 -32.65 -6.08
N TRP A 123 7.59 -33.34 -5.89
CA TRP A 123 8.67 -32.88 -5.00
C TRP A 123 9.37 -31.61 -5.51
N ILE A 124 9.60 -31.49 -6.82
CA ILE A 124 10.18 -30.26 -7.40
C ILE A 124 9.22 -29.08 -7.21
N ALA A 125 7.92 -29.31 -7.41
CA ALA A 125 6.91 -28.28 -7.19
C ALA A 125 6.80 -27.87 -5.71
N LEU A 126 6.93 -28.82 -4.77
CA LEU A 126 6.97 -28.53 -3.34
C LEU A 126 8.19 -27.67 -2.99
N PHE A 127 9.38 -28.06 -3.45
CA PHE A 127 10.62 -27.31 -3.25
C PHE A 127 10.51 -25.88 -3.81
N LEU A 128 10.08 -25.71 -5.06
CA LEU A 128 9.94 -24.38 -5.68
C LEU A 128 8.85 -23.54 -5.03
N GLY A 129 7.79 -24.17 -4.51
CA GLY A 129 6.80 -23.48 -3.69
C GLY A 129 7.38 -22.94 -2.38
N LEU A 130 8.26 -23.71 -1.73
CA LEU A 130 8.97 -23.24 -0.54
C LEU A 130 10.00 -22.15 -0.89
N VAL A 131 10.69 -22.25 -2.03
CA VAL A 131 11.56 -21.17 -2.54
C VAL A 131 10.75 -19.90 -2.70
N PHE A 132 9.56 -19.96 -3.31
CA PHE A 132 8.66 -18.82 -3.43
C PHE A 132 8.23 -18.27 -2.06
N ALA A 133 7.77 -19.15 -1.18
CA ALA A 133 7.27 -18.78 0.15
C ALA A 133 8.34 -18.07 1.01
N LEU A 134 9.61 -18.46 0.84
CA LEU A 134 10.74 -17.96 1.61
C LEU A 134 11.57 -16.90 0.88
N HIS A 135 11.15 -16.46 -0.30
CA HIS A 135 11.98 -15.55 -1.10
C HIS A 135 11.95 -14.12 -0.52
N PRO A 136 13.10 -13.47 -0.21
CA PRO A 136 13.10 -12.14 0.40
C PRO A 136 12.43 -11.05 -0.46
N LEU A 137 12.50 -11.17 -1.80
CA LEU A 137 11.79 -10.29 -2.74
C LEU A 137 10.26 -10.28 -2.57
N ASN A 138 9.68 -11.31 -1.94
CA ASN A 138 8.25 -11.35 -1.66
C ASN A 138 7.87 -10.60 -0.38
N THR A 139 8.84 -10.21 0.45
CA THR A 139 8.60 -9.63 1.78
C THR A 139 7.74 -8.37 1.73
N GLU A 140 8.02 -7.44 0.81
CA GLU A 140 7.19 -6.23 0.64
C GLU A 140 5.72 -6.60 0.40
N ALA A 141 5.45 -7.61 -0.44
CA ALA A 141 4.08 -8.03 -0.73
C ALA A 141 3.37 -8.66 0.48
N VAL A 142 4.12 -9.26 1.40
CA VAL A 142 3.57 -9.99 2.57
C VAL A 142 3.41 -9.08 3.77
N VAL A 143 4.46 -8.36 4.15
CA VAL A 143 4.54 -7.64 5.41
C VAL A 143 3.85 -6.29 5.34
N TRP A 144 3.93 -5.61 4.20
CA TRP A 144 3.28 -4.31 4.05
C TRP A 144 1.76 -4.47 3.97
N ALA A 145 1.03 -3.92 4.94
CA ALA A 145 -0.42 -4.09 5.05
C ALA A 145 -1.14 -3.68 3.74
N SER A 146 -0.78 -2.53 3.18
CA SER A 146 -1.36 -2.02 1.92
C SER A 146 -0.99 -2.81 0.67
N ALA A 147 -0.05 -3.76 0.73
CA ALA A 147 0.28 -4.65 -0.39
C ALA A 147 -0.80 -5.71 -0.66
N ARG A 148 -1.85 -5.81 0.15
CA ARG A 148 -2.90 -6.83 0.03
C ARG A 148 -3.46 -6.99 -1.38
N LYS A 149 -3.61 -5.88 -2.11
CA LYS A 149 -4.03 -5.86 -3.52
C LYS A 149 -3.21 -6.81 -4.40
N ASP A 150 -1.89 -6.88 -4.17
CA ASP A 150 -0.99 -7.77 -4.90
C ASP A 150 -1.26 -9.23 -4.54
N LEU A 151 -1.31 -9.58 -3.25
CA LEU A 151 -1.58 -10.94 -2.80
C LEU A 151 -2.95 -11.45 -3.25
N LEU A 152 -3.98 -10.62 -3.10
CA LEU A 152 -5.37 -10.97 -3.40
C LEU A 152 -5.59 -11.15 -4.91
N SER A 153 -5.07 -10.24 -5.73
CA SER A 153 -5.19 -10.35 -7.19
C SER A 153 -4.47 -11.59 -7.73
N ILE A 154 -3.33 -11.97 -7.14
CA ILE A 154 -2.55 -13.13 -7.56
C ILE A 154 -3.20 -14.45 -7.11
N ALA A 155 -3.84 -14.49 -5.94
CA ALA A 155 -4.63 -15.65 -5.51
C ALA A 155 -5.75 -15.94 -6.51
N TRP A 156 -6.46 -14.90 -6.93
CA TRP A 156 -7.53 -15.01 -7.92
C TRP A 156 -7.02 -15.30 -9.34
N LEU A 157 -5.88 -14.75 -9.74
CA LEU A 157 -5.19 -15.11 -10.99
C LEU A 157 -4.88 -16.61 -11.02
N LEU A 158 -4.26 -17.14 -9.98
CA LEU A 158 -3.88 -18.55 -9.87
C LEU A 158 -5.10 -19.47 -9.84
N ALA A 159 -6.13 -19.12 -9.06
CA ALA A 159 -7.40 -19.84 -9.03
C ALA A 159 -8.07 -19.87 -10.41
N SER A 160 -8.00 -18.75 -11.16
CA SER A 160 -8.50 -18.67 -12.52
C SER A 160 -7.74 -19.59 -13.48
N VAL A 161 -6.40 -19.56 -13.43
CA VAL A 161 -5.53 -20.41 -14.26
C VAL A 161 -5.76 -21.89 -13.97
N LEU A 162 -5.76 -22.29 -12.69
CA LEU A 162 -5.97 -23.69 -12.29
C LEU A 162 -7.35 -24.20 -12.69
N SER A 163 -8.39 -23.39 -12.48
CA SER A 163 -9.76 -23.74 -12.90
C SER A 163 -9.88 -23.85 -14.42
N TYR A 164 -9.20 -22.98 -15.17
CA TYR A 164 -9.15 -23.07 -16.62
C TYR A 164 -8.46 -24.36 -17.11
N ILE A 165 -7.35 -24.75 -16.49
CA ILE A 165 -6.68 -26.03 -16.78
C ILE A 165 -7.61 -27.20 -16.43
N SER A 166 -8.34 -27.16 -15.30
CA SER A 166 -9.34 -28.17 -14.93
C SER A 166 -10.46 -28.27 -15.96
N TYR A 167 -11.01 -27.14 -16.43
CA TYR A 167 -11.99 -27.11 -17.51
C TYR A 167 -11.45 -27.78 -18.77
N ARG A 168 -10.21 -27.47 -19.18
CA ARG A 168 -9.60 -28.06 -20.37
C ARG A 168 -9.43 -29.56 -20.28
N ARG A 169 -9.12 -30.10 -19.10
CA ARG A 169 -8.86 -31.53 -18.90
C ARG A 169 -10.14 -32.34 -18.70
N THR A 170 -11.17 -31.74 -18.10
CA THR A 170 -12.44 -32.43 -17.76
C THR A 170 -13.61 -32.09 -18.69
N SER A 171 -13.51 -31.01 -19.48
CA SER A 171 -14.59 -30.41 -20.27
C SER A 171 -15.84 -29.98 -19.47
N GLN A 172 -15.75 -29.91 -18.13
CA GLN A 172 -16.86 -29.49 -17.30
C GLN A 172 -16.98 -27.96 -17.25
N ARG A 173 -18.12 -27.44 -17.71
CA ARG A 173 -18.36 -25.98 -17.82
C ARG A 173 -18.32 -25.23 -16.48
N CYS A 174 -18.56 -25.91 -15.35
CA CYS A 174 -18.47 -25.28 -14.03
C CYS A 174 -17.08 -24.66 -13.79
N HIS A 175 -16.00 -25.38 -14.13
CA HIS A 175 -14.64 -24.91 -13.97
C HIS A 175 -14.32 -23.69 -14.85
N TYR A 176 -14.95 -23.60 -16.03
CA TYR A 176 -14.82 -22.46 -16.92
C TYR A 176 -15.44 -21.20 -16.31
N TYR A 177 -16.66 -21.30 -15.79
CA TYR A 177 -17.32 -20.18 -15.13
C TYR A 177 -16.59 -19.76 -13.85
N VAL A 178 -16.12 -20.72 -13.04
CA VAL A 178 -15.27 -20.43 -11.87
C VAL A 178 -14.00 -19.70 -12.30
N SER A 179 -13.38 -20.10 -13.41
CA SER A 179 -12.20 -19.42 -13.92
C SER A 179 -12.49 -17.96 -14.31
N ILE A 180 -13.57 -17.70 -15.04
CA ILE A 180 -13.96 -16.33 -15.42
C ILE A 180 -14.28 -15.48 -14.19
N SER A 181 -15.05 -16.01 -13.25
CA SER A 181 -15.41 -15.31 -12.01
C SER A 181 -14.17 -14.99 -11.17
N ALA A 182 -13.25 -15.94 -11.03
CA ALA A 182 -11.98 -15.71 -10.35
C ALA A 182 -11.18 -14.60 -11.05
N PHE A 183 -11.15 -14.56 -12.38
CA PHE A 183 -10.47 -13.49 -13.10
C PHE A 183 -11.08 -12.11 -12.84
N ALA A 184 -12.42 -12.01 -12.85
CA ALA A 184 -13.12 -10.77 -12.51
C ALA A 184 -12.79 -10.30 -11.08
N LEU A 185 -12.75 -11.21 -10.11
CA LEU A 185 -12.32 -10.90 -8.74
C LEU A 185 -10.86 -10.45 -8.67
N GLY A 186 -9.97 -11.06 -9.46
CA GLY A 186 -8.58 -10.64 -9.59
C GLY A 186 -8.46 -9.20 -10.09
N LEU A 187 -9.23 -8.83 -11.12
CA LEU A 187 -9.27 -7.47 -11.66
C LEU A 187 -9.83 -6.45 -10.65
N LEU A 188 -10.86 -6.83 -9.88
CA LEU A 188 -11.42 -6.01 -8.79
C LEU A 188 -10.47 -5.83 -7.61
N ALA A 189 -9.52 -6.75 -7.41
CA ALA A 189 -8.45 -6.59 -6.41
C ALA A 189 -7.31 -5.72 -6.94
N LYS A 190 -6.86 -5.95 -8.17
CA LYS A 190 -5.84 -5.13 -8.83
C LYS A 190 -5.84 -5.37 -10.34
N VAL A 191 -5.92 -4.29 -11.13
CA VAL A 191 -5.91 -4.38 -12.61
C VAL A 191 -4.64 -4.99 -13.21
N THR A 192 -3.55 -5.15 -12.45
CA THR A 192 -2.27 -5.71 -12.96
C THR A 192 -2.39 -7.14 -13.51
N VAL A 193 -3.45 -7.89 -13.16
CA VAL A 193 -3.71 -9.24 -13.70
C VAL A 193 -4.32 -9.23 -15.11
N ILE A 194 -4.53 -8.05 -15.71
CA ILE A 194 -5.13 -7.85 -17.04
C ILE A 194 -4.54 -8.70 -18.17
N GLY A 195 -3.27 -9.12 -18.04
CA GLY A 195 -2.58 -9.98 -19.00
C GLY A 195 -3.02 -11.44 -19.02
N LEU A 196 -3.93 -11.88 -18.14
CA LEU A 196 -4.36 -13.28 -18.05
C LEU A 196 -4.83 -13.89 -19.39
N PRO A 197 -5.62 -13.24 -20.27
CA PRO A 197 -6.04 -13.86 -21.52
C PRO A 197 -4.85 -14.30 -22.39
N VAL A 198 -3.80 -13.49 -22.43
CA VAL A 198 -2.54 -13.81 -23.15
C VAL A 198 -1.79 -14.94 -22.44
N LEU A 199 -1.80 -14.95 -21.11
CA LEU A 199 -1.23 -16.02 -20.30
C LEU A 199 -1.93 -17.38 -20.56
N LEU A 200 -3.25 -17.40 -20.71
CA LEU A 200 -4.01 -18.61 -21.04
C LEU A 200 -3.65 -19.13 -22.45
N LEU A 201 -3.47 -18.23 -23.42
CA LEU A 201 -2.99 -18.60 -24.75
C LEU A 201 -1.56 -19.18 -24.70
N LEU A 202 -0.69 -18.59 -23.87
CA LEU A 202 0.68 -19.07 -23.66
C LEU A 202 0.69 -20.48 -23.03
N ILE A 203 -0.20 -20.75 -22.07
CA ILE A 203 -0.39 -22.08 -21.47
C ILE A 203 -0.90 -23.09 -22.52
N ASP A 204 -1.93 -22.73 -23.29
CA ASP A 204 -2.48 -23.58 -24.35
C ASP A 204 -1.41 -23.94 -25.41
N TRP A 205 -0.61 -22.96 -25.84
CA TRP A 205 0.50 -23.17 -26.77
C TRP A 205 1.58 -24.11 -26.22
N LYS A 206 1.93 -23.95 -24.94
CA LYS A 206 2.92 -24.81 -24.28
C LYS A 206 2.45 -26.25 -24.19
N GLU A 207 1.20 -26.48 -23.80
CA GLU A 207 0.60 -27.81 -23.71
C GLU A 207 0.20 -28.40 -25.09
N ALA A 208 0.62 -27.75 -26.19
CA ALA A 208 0.41 -28.21 -27.56
C ALA A 208 -1.08 -28.38 -27.93
N ARG A 209 -1.94 -27.49 -27.44
CA ARG A 209 -3.36 -27.45 -27.84
C ARG A 209 -3.47 -26.86 -29.26
N ASN A 210 -4.30 -27.47 -30.10
CA ASN A 210 -4.58 -26.96 -31.44
C ASN A 210 -5.28 -25.58 -31.39
N MET A 211 -4.75 -24.63 -32.16
CA MET A 211 -5.20 -23.24 -32.23
C MET A 211 -6.48 -23.10 -33.07
N THR A 212 -7.59 -23.64 -32.59
CA THR A 212 -8.88 -23.64 -33.31
C THR A 212 -9.70 -22.38 -33.03
N LYS A 213 -10.68 -22.07 -33.90
CA LYS A 213 -11.66 -20.98 -33.66
C LYS A 213 -12.42 -21.18 -32.34
N ASN A 214 -12.75 -22.43 -32.00
CA ASN A 214 -13.45 -22.74 -30.74
C ASN A 214 -12.57 -22.47 -29.52
N MET A 215 -11.28 -22.81 -29.59
CA MET A 215 -10.32 -22.45 -28.53
C MET A 215 -10.26 -20.94 -28.35
N MET A 216 -10.22 -20.14 -29.42
CA MET A 216 -10.21 -18.67 -29.31
C MET A 216 -11.51 -18.11 -28.70
N LYS A 217 -12.67 -18.69 -29.03
CA LYS A 217 -13.97 -18.28 -28.47
C LYS A 217 -14.03 -18.41 -26.95
N GLU A 218 -13.37 -19.42 -26.38
CA GLU A 218 -13.28 -19.58 -24.91
C GLU A 218 -12.56 -18.40 -24.23
N LYS A 219 -11.76 -17.61 -24.95
CA LYS A 219 -10.95 -16.52 -24.37
C LYS A 219 -11.65 -15.17 -24.48
N ILE A 220 -12.71 -15.07 -25.29
CA ILE A 220 -13.46 -13.83 -25.51
C ILE A 220 -13.90 -13.20 -24.18
N PRO A 221 -14.51 -13.93 -23.21
CA PRO A 221 -14.92 -13.31 -21.95
C PRO A 221 -13.75 -12.70 -21.16
N TYR A 222 -12.57 -13.34 -21.18
CA TYR A 222 -11.38 -12.82 -20.52
C TYR A 222 -10.88 -11.55 -21.22
N PHE A 223 -10.81 -11.53 -22.56
CA PHE A 223 -10.44 -10.32 -23.30
C PHE A 223 -11.42 -9.16 -23.09
N VAL A 224 -12.72 -9.45 -23.02
CA VAL A 224 -13.74 -8.44 -22.73
C VAL A 224 -13.54 -7.85 -21.33
N LEU A 225 -13.35 -8.70 -20.31
CA LEU A 225 -13.07 -8.24 -18.95
C LEU A 225 -11.78 -7.40 -18.87
N SER A 226 -10.70 -7.85 -19.53
CA SER A 226 -9.47 -7.07 -19.65
C SER A 226 -9.71 -5.71 -20.31
N GLY A 227 -10.48 -5.65 -21.39
CA GLY A 227 -10.82 -4.41 -22.09
C GLY A 227 -11.59 -3.43 -21.21
N ILE A 228 -12.60 -3.90 -20.47
CA ILE A 228 -13.38 -3.06 -19.53
C ILE A 228 -12.47 -2.46 -18.47
N PHE A 229 -11.63 -3.28 -17.83
CA PHE A 229 -10.74 -2.80 -16.77
C PHE A 229 -9.57 -1.96 -17.28
N ALA A 230 -9.12 -2.14 -18.53
CA ALA A 230 -8.20 -1.22 -19.18
C ALA A 230 -8.82 0.18 -19.29
N VAL A 231 -10.07 0.27 -19.73
CA VAL A 231 -10.79 1.55 -19.85
C VAL A 231 -10.95 2.21 -18.48
N ILE A 232 -11.41 1.47 -17.47
CA ILE A 232 -11.51 1.95 -16.07
C ILE A 232 -10.16 2.48 -15.58
N ALA A 233 -9.07 1.74 -15.82
CA ALA A 233 -7.74 2.14 -15.38
C ALA A 233 -7.23 3.43 -16.06
N VAL A 234 -7.61 3.69 -17.31
CA VAL A 234 -7.27 4.94 -18.01
C VAL A 234 -7.99 6.13 -17.38
N PHE A 235 -9.27 5.99 -17.04
CA PHE A 235 -10.03 7.04 -16.35
C PHE A 235 -9.53 7.32 -14.93
N GLY A 236 -8.91 6.34 -14.26
CA GLY A 236 -8.27 6.54 -12.96
C GLY A 236 -6.92 7.29 -13.00
N LYS A 237 -6.32 7.48 -14.18
CA LYS A 237 -4.97 8.06 -14.36
C LYS A 237 -4.97 9.43 -15.03
N THR A 238 -5.98 10.25 -14.77
CA THR A 238 -6.12 11.59 -15.38
C THR A 238 -5.01 12.57 -14.98
N GLY A 239 -4.18 12.26 -13.96
CA GLY A 239 -3.06 13.10 -13.50
C GLY A 239 -1.64 12.62 -13.88
N VAL A 240 -1.45 11.41 -14.44
CA VAL A 240 -0.11 10.79 -14.62
C VAL A 240 0.25 10.51 -16.10
N LEU A 241 -0.60 10.94 -17.03
CA LEU A 241 -0.31 10.85 -18.46
C LEU A 241 0.31 12.14 -18.97
N GLY A 242 1.62 12.31 -18.75
CA GLY A 242 2.42 13.20 -19.58
C GLY A 242 3.54 13.96 -18.90
N SER A 243 4.73 13.37 -18.86
CA SER A 243 6.00 14.12 -18.94
C SER A 243 7.23 13.24 -19.26
N SER A 244 7.13 11.91 -19.18
CA SER A 244 8.27 11.04 -19.49
C SER A 244 8.60 10.93 -20.98
N THR A 245 9.89 11.00 -21.29
CA THR A 245 10.42 10.91 -22.65
C THR A 245 10.26 9.49 -23.22
N LEU A 246 10.32 9.35 -24.54
CA LEU A 246 10.30 8.02 -25.18
C LEU A 246 11.48 7.16 -24.70
N LEU A 247 12.63 7.78 -24.46
CA LEU A 247 13.85 7.09 -24.03
C LEU A 247 13.73 6.57 -22.59
N GLU A 248 13.09 7.33 -21.68
CA GLU A 248 12.72 6.86 -20.33
C GLU A 248 11.78 5.67 -20.38
N LYS A 249 10.75 5.72 -21.24
CA LYS A 249 9.77 4.64 -21.42
C LYS A 249 10.37 3.34 -21.96
N ILE A 250 11.60 3.37 -22.48
CA ILE A 250 12.31 2.18 -22.98
C ILE A 250 13.39 1.75 -22.00
N LEU A 251 14.26 2.67 -21.58
CA LEU A 251 15.44 2.32 -20.79
C LEU A 251 15.12 1.99 -19.33
N ILE A 252 14.20 2.72 -18.70
CA ILE A 252 13.85 2.49 -17.29
C ILE A 252 13.19 1.11 -17.09
N PRO A 253 12.15 0.73 -17.86
CA PRO A 253 11.55 -0.59 -17.74
C PRO A 253 12.54 -1.73 -18.00
N THR A 254 13.53 -1.50 -18.86
CA THR A 254 14.58 -2.48 -19.14
C THR A 254 15.51 -2.68 -17.94
N LYS A 255 15.89 -1.59 -17.25
CA LYS A 255 16.59 -1.66 -15.97
C LYS A 255 15.78 -2.43 -14.93
N SER A 256 14.48 -2.15 -14.82
CA SER A 256 13.55 -2.86 -13.93
C SER A 256 13.51 -4.36 -14.22
N PHE A 257 13.39 -4.72 -15.51
CA PHE A 257 13.28 -6.10 -15.95
C PHE A 257 14.50 -6.93 -15.52
N ILE A 258 15.70 -6.40 -15.74
CA ILE A 258 16.95 -7.04 -15.35
C ILE A 258 17.12 -7.06 -13.83
N PHE A 259 16.76 -5.97 -13.15
CA PHE A 259 16.78 -5.89 -11.69
C PHE A 259 16.00 -7.04 -11.04
N TYR A 260 14.79 -7.34 -11.52
CA TYR A 260 13.99 -8.43 -10.94
C TYR A 260 14.56 -9.83 -11.21
N ILE A 261 15.22 -10.03 -12.36
CA ILE A 261 15.93 -11.29 -12.63
C ILE A 261 17.16 -11.40 -11.71
N GLU A 262 17.92 -10.33 -11.54
CA GLU A 262 19.04 -10.28 -10.60
C GLU A 262 18.58 -10.60 -9.17
N LYS A 263 17.55 -9.89 -8.67
CA LYS A 263 17.04 -10.08 -7.30
C LYS A 263 16.38 -11.41 -7.06
N PHE A 264 15.97 -12.14 -8.10
CA PHE A 264 15.54 -13.53 -7.96
C PHE A 264 16.69 -14.48 -7.60
N PHE A 265 17.91 -14.22 -8.08
CA PHE A 265 19.08 -15.04 -7.75
C PHE A 265 19.88 -14.49 -6.56
N VAL A 266 19.92 -13.17 -6.42
CA VAL A 266 20.68 -12.46 -5.38
C VAL A 266 19.77 -11.42 -4.69
N PRO A 267 18.91 -11.86 -3.75
CA PRO A 267 17.93 -10.99 -3.09
C PRO A 267 18.56 -10.16 -1.96
N THR A 268 19.54 -9.33 -2.29
CA THR A 268 20.23 -8.43 -1.33
C THR A 268 19.99 -6.97 -1.67
N HIS A 269 20.19 -6.09 -0.68
CA HIS A 269 19.99 -4.63 -0.80
C HIS A 269 18.57 -4.27 -1.27
N LEU A 270 17.57 -4.90 -0.67
CA LEU A 270 16.16 -4.64 -0.95
C LEU A 270 15.68 -3.44 -0.15
N SER A 271 14.91 -2.56 -0.78
CA SER A 271 14.45 -1.28 -0.22
C SER A 271 13.00 -1.02 -0.63
N VAL A 272 12.26 -0.23 0.14
CA VAL A 272 10.90 0.23 -0.24
C VAL A 272 10.92 1.11 -1.50
N LEU A 273 12.06 1.74 -1.80
CA LEU A 273 12.22 2.66 -2.92
C LEU A 273 13.55 2.46 -3.64
N TYR A 274 13.50 2.63 -4.96
CA TYR A 274 14.61 2.42 -5.90
C TYR A 274 14.80 3.65 -6.80
N PRO A 275 15.27 4.78 -6.24
CA PRO A 275 15.39 6.03 -6.98
C PRO A 275 16.44 5.92 -8.09
N PHE A 276 16.17 6.55 -9.23
CA PHE A 276 17.12 6.68 -10.33
C PHE A 276 17.43 8.16 -10.57
N THR A 277 18.63 8.57 -10.19
CA THR A 277 19.06 9.97 -10.21
C THR A 277 20.01 10.32 -11.36
N SER A 278 20.62 9.33 -12.01
CA SER A 278 21.55 9.54 -13.13
C SER A 278 20.83 9.82 -14.44
N ASP A 279 21.49 10.50 -15.38
CA ASP A 279 20.88 10.86 -16.66
C ASP A 279 20.38 9.66 -17.45
N VAL A 280 19.17 9.82 -18.00
CA VAL A 280 18.52 8.80 -18.81
C VAL A 280 19.00 8.98 -20.24
N SER A 281 20.09 8.30 -20.58
CA SER A 281 20.72 8.34 -21.90
C SER A 281 21.22 6.96 -22.31
N LEU A 282 21.42 6.76 -23.62
CA LEU A 282 22.08 5.56 -24.14
C LEU A 282 23.58 5.50 -23.81
N THR A 283 24.18 6.62 -23.41
CA THR A 283 25.58 6.67 -22.97
C THR A 283 25.75 6.24 -21.51
N ASN A 284 24.67 6.21 -20.72
CA ASN A 284 24.73 5.78 -19.33
C ASN A 284 24.85 4.23 -19.26
N PRO A 285 25.99 3.69 -18.79
CA PRO A 285 26.21 2.24 -18.75
C PRO A 285 25.22 1.52 -17.83
N THR A 286 24.68 2.20 -16.81
CA THR A 286 23.68 1.63 -15.89
C THR A 286 22.31 1.39 -16.52
N LEU A 287 22.09 1.89 -17.74
CA LEU A 287 20.90 1.69 -18.56
C LEU A 287 21.19 0.91 -19.85
N LEU A 288 22.34 1.15 -20.48
CA LEU A 288 22.75 0.44 -21.70
C LEU A 288 23.01 -1.05 -21.43
N LEU A 289 23.70 -1.39 -20.32
CA LEU A 289 24.00 -2.78 -20.00
C LEU A 289 22.72 -3.61 -19.78
N PRO A 290 21.73 -3.18 -18.96
CA PRO A 290 20.44 -3.85 -18.88
C PRO A 290 19.75 -4.04 -20.24
N LEU A 291 19.86 -3.07 -21.16
CA LEU A 291 19.27 -3.16 -22.49
C LEU A 291 19.89 -4.28 -23.32
N VAL A 292 21.23 -4.34 -23.37
CA VAL A 292 21.96 -5.41 -24.08
C VAL A 292 21.63 -6.77 -23.46
N VAL A 293 21.62 -6.87 -22.13
CA VAL A 293 21.30 -8.12 -21.43
C VAL A 293 19.86 -8.55 -21.70
N MET A 294 18.90 -7.63 -21.73
CA MET A 294 17.50 -7.94 -22.05
C MET A 294 17.37 -8.50 -23.47
N ILE A 295 18.03 -7.89 -24.46
CA ILE A 295 18.06 -8.39 -25.84
C ILE A 295 18.66 -9.80 -25.89
N ALA A 296 19.75 -10.05 -25.15
CA ALA A 296 20.35 -11.39 -25.06
C ALA A 296 19.41 -12.41 -24.43
N ILE A 297 18.71 -12.07 -23.34
CA ILE A 297 17.72 -12.95 -22.69
C ILE A 297 16.56 -13.27 -23.63
N ILE A 298 16.06 -12.30 -24.38
CA ILE A 298 15.02 -12.52 -25.41
C ILE A 298 15.55 -13.47 -26.48
N GLY A 299 16.77 -13.24 -26.98
CA GLY A 299 17.44 -14.10 -27.94
C GLY A 299 17.59 -15.54 -27.45
N ILE A 300 18.02 -15.74 -26.20
CA ILE A 300 18.11 -17.05 -25.53
C ILE A 300 16.73 -17.69 -25.44
N GLY A 301 15.71 -16.93 -25.05
CA GLY A 301 14.33 -17.39 -24.99
C GLY A 301 13.85 -17.92 -26.34
N ILE A 302 14.04 -17.16 -27.42
CA ILE A 302 13.65 -17.56 -28.77
C ILE A 302 14.48 -18.77 -29.24
N TYR A 303 15.80 -18.75 -29.05
CA TYR A 303 16.68 -19.83 -29.43
C TYR A 303 16.33 -21.14 -28.72
N SER A 304 15.93 -21.07 -27.44
CA SER A 304 15.51 -22.23 -26.65
C SER A 304 14.35 -22.99 -27.26
N LEU A 305 13.51 -22.37 -28.10
CA LEU A 305 12.39 -23.02 -28.78
C LEU A 305 12.84 -24.20 -29.67
N LYS A 306 14.11 -24.22 -30.09
CA LYS A 306 14.69 -25.35 -30.85
C LYS A 306 14.85 -26.63 -29.99
N SER A 307 14.99 -26.50 -28.68
CA SER A 307 15.24 -27.63 -27.76
C SER A 307 14.16 -27.81 -26.70
N THR A 308 13.59 -26.73 -26.17
CA THR A 308 12.58 -26.76 -25.11
C THR A 308 11.66 -25.53 -25.13
N LYS A 309 10.35 -25.76 -24.98
CA LYS A 309 9.39 -24.67 -24.75
C LYS A 309 9.46 -24.07 -23.34
N ALA A 310 10.20 -24.69 -22.41
CA ALA A 310 10.16 -24.32 -21.00
C ALA A 310 10.77 -22.95 -20.70
N ILE A 311 11.93 -22.65 -21.29
CA ILE A 311 12.65 -21.38 -21.06
C ILE A 311 11.85 -20.21 -21.63
N PHE A 312 11.44 -20.29 -22.90
CA PHE A 312 10.57 -19.28 -23.51
C PHE A 312 9.28 -19.05 -22.72
N PHE A 313 8.61 -20.14 -22.30
CA PHE A 313 7.38 -20.03 -21.51
C PHE A 313 7.60 -19.28 -20.19
N GLY A 314 8.66 -19.63 -19.45
CA GLY A 314 8.96 -18.98 -18.17
C GLY A 314 9.31 -17.49 -18.34
N LEU A 315 10.10 -17.15 -19.36
CA LEU A 315 10.43 -15.76 -19.69
C LEU A 315 9.18 -14.98 -20.12
N ALA A 316 8.34 -15.55 -21.00
CA ALA A 316 7.10 -14.91 -21.43
C ALA A 316 6.11 -14.71 -20.27
N TRP A 317 5.98 -15.68 -19.36
CA TRP A 317 5.20 -15.52 -18.13
C TRP A 317 5.72 -14.36 -17.28
N PHE A 318 7.03 -14.34 -17.03
CA PHE A 318 7.69 -13.29 -16.25
C PHE A 318 7.45 -11.91 -16.88
N THR A 319 7.72 -11.76 -18.18
CA THR A 319 7.49 -10.51 -18.91
C THR A 319 6.03 -10.06 -18.85
N LEU A 320 5.08 -10.95 -19.10
CA LEU A 320 3.65 -10.61 -19.06
C LEU A 320 3.21 -10.10 -17.69
N CYS A 321 3.67 -10.74 -16.60
CA CYS A 321 3.28 -10.37 -15.24
C CYS A 321 3.96 -9.07 -14.74
N VAL A 322 5.20 -8.81 -15.17
CA VAL A 322 5.96 -7.64 -14.76
C VAL A 322 5.62 -6.40 -15.61
N SER A 323 5.22 -6.59 -16.88
CA SER A 323 4.99 -5.51 -17.84
C SER A 323 4.04 -4.39 -17.39
N PRO A 324 2.89 -4.65 -16.72
CA PRO A 324 1.98 -3.55 -16.34
C PRO A 324 2.59 -2.63 -15.28
N SER A 325 3.55 -3.14 -14.51
CA SER A 325 4.12 -2.47 -13.35
C SER A 325 5.40 -1.70 -13.67
N VAL A 326 6.23 -2.21 -14.60
CA VAL A 326 7.48 -1.53 -15.00
C VAL A 326 7.28 -0.26 -15.80
N LEU A 327 6.07 -0.05 -16.32
CA LEU A 327 5.67 1.21 -16.95
C LEU A 327 5.28 2.29 -15.93
N ASN A 328 5.21 1.95 -14.64
CA ASN A 328 4.87 2.88 -13.55
C ASN A 328 6.13 3.36 -12.81
N PHE A 329 7.05 3.99 -13.54
CA PHE A 329 8.38 4.36 -13.04
C PHE A 329 8.52 5.84 -12.64
N SER A 330 7.49 6.66 -12.85
CA SER A 330 7.48 8.08 -12.47
C SER A 330 6.34 8.32 -11.50
N LYS A 331 6.64 8.95 -10.36
CA LYS A 331 5.64 9.44 -9.39
C LYS A 331 5.99 10.86 -9.02
N GLY A 332 5.27 11.82 -9.61
CA GLY A 332 5.68 13.22 -9.60
C GLY A 332 7.10 13.33 -10.14
N ASP A 333 8.00 13.85 -9.31
CA ASP A 333 9.31 14.34 -9.75
C ASP A 333 10.42 13.31 -9.68
N PHE A 334 10.09 12.14 -9.17
CA PHE A 334 11.04 11.11 -8.86
C PHE A 334 10.85 9.91 -9.76
N ILE A 335 11.95 9.49 -10.38
CA ILE A 335 12.02 8.26 -11.16
C ILE A 335 12.37 7.12 -10.20
N TYR A 336 11.53 6.10 -10.18
CA TYR A 336 11.77 4.85 -9.47
C TYR A 336 11.76 3.72 -10.50
N PHE A 337 12.86 2.97 -10.56
CA PHE A 337 12.91 1.88 -11.54
C PHE A 337 12.33 0.57 -11.00
N ALA A 338 12.08 0.42 -9.70
CA ALA A 338 11.58 -0.84 -9.16
C ALA A 338 10.75 -0.67 -7.87
N SER A 339 10.06 -1.76 -7.52
CA SER A 339 9.42 -2.08 -6.24
C SER A 339 9.33 -3.61 -6.16
N ASP A 340 9.68 -4.20 -5.03
CA ASP A 340 9.92 -5.65 -4.89
C ASP A 340 8.67 -6.45 -5.22
N ARG A 341 7.52 -5.97 -4.72
CA ARG A 341 6.21 -6.61 -4.91
C ARG A 341 5.84 -6.86 -6.38
N TYR A 342 6.37 -6.08 -7.33
CA TYR A 342 6.05 -6.27 -8.75
C TYR A 342 6.63 -7.58 -9.33
N ALA A 343 7.67 -8.15 -8.70
CA ALA A 343 8.20 -9.44 -9.10
C ALA A 343 7.32 -10.62 -8.67
N TYR A 344 6.39 -10.44 -7.71
CA TYR A 344 5.68 -11.54 -7.04
C TYR A 344 4.99 -12.50 -8.03
N ALA A 345 4.20 -11.98 -8.98
CA ALA A 345 3.57 -12.82 -10.03
C ALA A 345 4.57 -13.32 -11.07
N GLY A 346 5.54 -12.48 -11.44
CA GLY A 346 6.56 -12.81 -12.46
C GLY A 346 7.46 -13.96 -12.03
N MET A 347 7.79 -14.04 -10.74
CA MET A 347 8.66 -15.05 -10.14
C MET A 347 8.23 -16.47 -10.47
N ILE A 348 6.93 -16.72 -10.64
CA ILE A 348 6.38 -18.02 -11.06
C ILE A 348 7.00 -18.48 -12.39
N GLY A 349 7.22 -17.55 -13.33
CA GLY A 349 7.88 -17.81 -14.61
C GLY A 349 9.34 -18.21 -14.43
N LEU A 350 10.09 -17.52 -13.56
CA LEU A 350 11.49 -17.83 -13.27
C LEU A 350 11.64 -19.17 -12.52
N LEU A 351 10.76 -19.44 -11.56
CA LEU A 351 10.67 -20.73 -10.87
C LEU A 351 10.39 -21.87 -11.86
N PHE A 352 9.57 -21.63 -12.89
CA PHE A 352 9.33 -22.61 -13.94
C PHE A 352 10.61 -22.94 -14.73
N ILE A 353 11.45 -21.94 -15.04
CA ILE A 353 12.73 -22.13 -15.72
C ILE A 353 13.67 -22.97 -14.85
N VAL A 354 13.89 -22.55 -13.60
CA VAL A 354 14.74 -23.26 -12.63
C VAL A 354 14.26 -24.69 -12.43
N GLY A 355 12.96 -24.87 -12.24
CA GLY A 355 12.34 -26.17 -12.09
C GLY A 355 12.54 -27.08 -13.29
N SER A 356 12.45 -26.54 -14.51
CA SER A 356 12.65 -27.32 -15.73
C SER A 356 14.09 -27.83 -15.86
N TYR A 357 15.07 -27.06 -15.38
CA TYR A 357 16.47 -27.46 -15.32
C TYR A 357 16.71 -28.53 -14.24
N ILE A 358 16.22 -28.32 -13.02
CA ILE A 358 16.32 -29.29 -11.91
C ILE A 358 15.72 -30.64 -12.31
N ARG A 359 14.57 -30.61 -13.01
CA ARG A 359 13.89 -31.83 -13.49
C ARG A 359 14.74 -32.65 -14.45
N GLN A 360 15.59 -32.03 -15.26
CA GLN A 360 16.44 -32.74 -16.21
C GLN A 360 17.67 -33.36 -15.53
N ASN A 361 18.22 -32.67 -14.52
CA ASN A 361 19.50 -33.03 -13.91
C ASN A 361 19.38 -33.82 -12.58
N ASN A 362 18.16 -34.11 -12.11
CA ASN A 362 17.89 -34.79 -10.83
C ASN A 362 18.64 -34.21 -9.61
N PHE A 363 18.93 -32.90 -9.65
CA PHE A 363 19.77 -32.23 -8.66
C PHE A 363 18.92 -31.70 -7.50
N VAL A 364 18.57 -32.56 -6.54
CA VAL A 364 17.97 -32.13 -5.27
C VAL A 364 18.66 -32.89 -4.13
N ASN A 365 19.70 -32.27 -3.57
CA ASN A 365 20.53 -32.79 -2.48
C ASN A 365 20.41 -31.86 -1.25
N TYR A 366 21.23 -32.09 -0.21
CA TYR A 366 21.36 -31.23 0.98
C TYR A 366 21.46 -29.72 0.67
N GLY A 367 22.01 -29.34 -0.50
CA GLY A 367 22.05 -27.95 -0.97
C GLY A 367 20.67 -27.28 -1.09
N SER A 368 19.61 -28.03 -1.38
CA SER A 368 18.24 -27.50 -1.43
C SER A 368 17.75 -27.02 -0.07
N ILE A 369 18.11 -27.73 1.01
CA ILE A 369 17.75 -27.31 2.37
C ILE A 369 18.54 -26.05 2.74
N ALA A 370 19.84 -25.99 2.42
CA ALA A 370 20.66 -24.80 2.66
C ALA A 370 20.12 -23.56 1.93
N VAL A 371 19.65 -23.72 0.68
CA VAL A 371 18.99 -22.63 -0.07
C VAL A 371 17.74 -22.16 0.65
N LEU A 372 16.87 -23.06 1.12
CA LEU A 372 15.65 -22.68 1.84
C LEU A 372 15.97 -21.98 3.17
N ILE A 373 16.98 -22.43 3.91
CA ILE A 373 17.42 -21.78 5.15
C ILE A 373 17.95 -20.37 4.85
N GLY A 374 18.83 -20.23 3.86
CA GLY A 374 19.39 -18.93 3.48
C GLY A 374 18.32 -17.94 3.03
N LEU A 375 17.36 -18.39 2.22
CA LEU A 375 16.20 -17.59 1.82
C LEU A 375 15.33 -17.23 3.03
N GLY A 376 15.04 -18.18 3.92
CA GLY A 376 14.28 -17.95 5.15
C GLY A 376 14.93 -16.92 6.08
N ILE A 377 16.24 -16.96 6.26
CA ILE A 377 17.00 -15.96 7.03
C ILE A 377 16.92 -14.59 6.34
N GLY A 378 17.23 -14.52 5.04
CA GLY A 378 17.16 -13.26 4.29
C GLY A 378 15.76 -12.66 4.29
N CYS A 379 14.72 -13.49 4.23
CA CYS A 379 13.33 -13.09 4.28
C CYS A 379 12.94 -12.55 5.65
N ASN A 380 13.38 -13.21 6.72
CA ASN A 380 13.16 -12.71 8.08
C ASN A 380 13.88 -11.37 8.30
N MET A 381 15.14 -11.26 7.90
CA MET A 381 15.90 -9.99 7.97
C MET A 381 15.21 -8.88 7.18
N GLN A 382 14.75 -9.17 5.96
CA GLN A 382 14.01 -8.20 5.16
C GLN A 382 12.67 -7.83 5.80
N SER A 383 12.00 -8.75 6.51
CA SER A 383 10.73 -8.43 7.17
C SER A 383 10.91 -7.40 8.28
N LEU A 384 12.04 -7.45 9.00
CA LEU A 384 12.32 -6.54 10.11
C LEU A 384 12.50 -5.08 9.66
N THR A 385 12.84 -4.82 8.40
CA THR A 385 12.92 -3.44 7.88
C THR A 385 11.54 -2.77 7.86
N TRP A 386 10.46 -3.55 7.77
CA TRP A 386 9.06 -3.10 7.75
C TRP A 386 8.42 -2.97 9.14
N THR A 387 9.19 -3.01 10.23
CA THR A 387 8.65 -2.94 11.61
C THR A 387 7.82 -1.68 11.85
N ASN A 388 8.31 -0.52 11.38
CA ASN A 388 7.64 0.76 11.47
C ASN A 388 8.21 1.74 10.43
N SER A 389 7.71 2.98 10.42
CA SER A 389 8.13 4.01 9.45
C SER A 389 9.60 4.39 9.60
N ALA A 390 10.14 4.48 10.83
CA ALA A 390 11.55 4.80 11.05
C ALA A 390 12.47 3.73 10.47
N THR A 391 12.26 2.45 10.81
CA THR A 391 13.12 1.35 10.33
C THR A 391 13.08 1.25 8.81
N LEU A 392 11.90 1.47 8.20
CA LEU A 392 11.72 1.34 6.77
C LEU A 392 12.48 2.43 6.00
N PHE A 393 12.32 3.70 6.40
CA PHE A 393 13.00 4.79 5.71
C PHE A 393 14.48 4.88 6.06
N GLN A 394 14.89 4.43 7.26
CA GLN A 394 16.31 4.28 7.58
C GLN A 394 16.97 3.26 6.66
N ASN A 395 16.37 2.08 6.47
CA ASN A 395 16.89 1.08 5.52
C ASN A 395 16.96 1.63 4.08
N ALA A 396 15.98 2.45 3.68
CA ALA A 396 16.00 3.12 2.38
C ALA A 396 17.14 4.14 2.26
N ILE A 397 17.47 4.88 3.32
CA ILE A 397 18.62 5.80 3.38
C ILE A 397 19.94 5.02 3.33
N ASP A 398 20.06 3.94 4.11
CA ASP A 398 21.26 3.10 4.15
C ASP A 398 21.56 2.47 2.78
N THR A 399 20.50 2.14 2.02
CA THR A 399 20.61 1.57 0.67
C THR A 399 20.79 2.65 -0.40
N TYR A 400 20.11 3.80 -0.25
CA TYR A 400 20.11 4.91 -1.19
C TYR A 400 20.33 6.26 -0.46
N PRO A 401 21.59 6.61 -0.11
CA PRO A 401 21.90 7.84 0.61
C PRO A 401 21.52 9.13 -0.13
N ASN A 402 21.32 9.07 -1.44
CA ASN A 402 20.91 10.22 -2.25
C ASN A 402 19.38 10.31 -2.44
N SER A 403 18.60 9.58 -1.65
CA SER A 403 17.14 9.53 -1.80
C SER A 403 16.43 10.66 -1.05
N ALA A 404 16.19 11.78 -1.72
CA ALA A 404 15.45 12.92 -1.13
C ALA A 404 14.11 12.50 -0.48
N ILE A 405 13.36 11.58 -1.10
CA ILE A 405 12.08 11.08 -0.57
C ILE A 405 12.27 10.32 0.74
N ALA A 406 13.31 9.50 0.87
CA ALA A 406 13.55 8.74 2.09
C ALA A 406 13.81 9.70 3.27
N TYR A 407 14.63 10.73 3.04
CA TYR A 407 14.87 11.81 4.01
C TYR A 407 13.59 12.60 4.35
N ASN A 408 12.75 12.93 3.38
CA ASN A 408 11.47 13.61 3.66
C ASN A 408 10.54 12.73 4.51
N ASN A 409 10.47 11.42 4.24
CA ASN A 409 9.55 10.55 4.96
C ASN A 409 10.04 10.17 6.36
N ILE A 410 11.35 10.00 6.56
CA ILE A 410 11.88 9.86 7.93
C ILE A 410 11.69 11.17 8.71
N GLY A 411 11.84 12.34 8.07
CA GLY A 411 11.49 13.63 8.66
C GLY A 411 10.02 13.72 9.09
N ASN A 412 9.08 13.23 8.25
CA ASN A 412 7.66 13.17 8.60
C ASN A 412 7.39 12.28 9.82
N HIS A 413 8.13 11.18 9.94
CA HIS A 413 8.05 10.32 11.12
C HIS A 413 8.58 11.02 12.36
N LEU A 414 9.79 11.59 12.31
CA LEU A 414 10.43 12.30 13.43
C LEU A 414 9.60 13.50 13.90
N ARG A 415 9.03 14.28 12.97
CA ARG A 415 8.11 15.39 13.33
C ARG A 415 6.90 14.87 14.11
N SER A 416 6.36 13.71 13.71
CA SER A 416 5.20 13.13 14.39
C SER A 416 5.50 12.49 15.74
N THR A 417 6.75 12.14 16.01
CA THR A 417 7.20 11.68 17.34
C THR A 417 7.65 12.84 18.24
N GLY A 418 7.63 14.08 17.74
CA GLY A 418 8.01 15.29 18.47
C GLY A 418 9.51 15.62 18.38
N GLU A 419 10.29 14.86 17.61
CA GLU A 419 11.72 15.12 17.37
C GLU A 419 11.92 16.15 16.25
N THR A 420 11.34 17.34 16.43
CA THR A 420 11.24 18.39 15.41
C THR A 420 12.61 18.87 14.90
N ASP A 421 13.62 18.97 15.76
CA ASP A 421 14.96 19.41 15.36
C ASP A 421 15.62 18.43 14.38
N LYS A 422 15.57 17.12 14.68
CA LYS A 422 16.06 16.09 13.75
C LYS A 422 15.24 16.04 12.47
N ALA A 423 13.92 16.22 12.57
CA ALA A 423 13.07 16.28 11.40
C ALA A 423 13.50 17.39 10.43
N ILE A 424 13.84 18.57 10.95
CA ILE A 424 14.36 19.70 10.17
C ILE A 424 15.65 19.31 9.43
N GLU A 425 16.63 18.70 10.10
CA GLU A 425 17.89 18.26 9.47
C GLU A 425 17.64 17.30 8.29
N HIS A 426 16.72 16.35 8.46
CA HIS A 426 16.34 15.44 7.38
C HIS A 426 15.58 16.14 6.25
N TYR A 427 14.69 17.09 6.53
CA TYR A 427 14.03 17.87 5.48
C TYR A 427 15.01 18.77 4.72
N GLU A 428 15.99 19.37 5.39
CA GLU A 428 17.03 20.19 4.75
C GLU A 428 17.92 19.33 3.85
N THR A 429 18.30 18.14 4.31
CA THR A 429 19.03 17.15 3.50
C THR A 429 18.21 16.72 2.29
N SER A 430 16.92 16.44 2.49
CA SER A 430 15.98 16.10 1.41
C SER A 430 15.89 17.21 0.36
N LEU A 431 15.78 18.47 0.80
CA LEU A 431 15.71 19.64 -0.07
C LEU A 431 17.01 19.85 -0.85
N ALA A 432 18.16 19.71 -0.20
CA ALA A 432 19.47 19.82 -0.84
C ALA A 432 19.64 18.76 -1.95
N LEU A 433 19.32 17.49 -1.64
CA LEU A 433 19.37 16.40 -2.62
C LEU A 433 18.39 16.64 -3.77
N SER A 434 17.18 17.13 -3.50
CA SER A 434 16.20 17.44 -4.55
C SER A 434 16.73 18.51 -5.51
N ARG A 435 17.37 19.56 -4.99
CA ARG A 435 17.95 20.66 -5.78
C ARG A 435 19.17 20.25 -6.58
N GLU A 436 20.04 19.41 -6.01
CA GLU A 436 21.22 18.88 -6.71
C GLU A 436 20.84 18.07 -7.96
N HIS A 437 19.81 17.24 -7.85
CA HIS A 437 19.37 16.34 -8.91
C HIS A 437 18.33 16.97 -9.85
N SER A 438 18.08 18.29 -9.73
CA SER A 438 17.04 18.99 -10.46
C SER A 438 17.35 19.08 -11.97
N ARG A 439 16.70 18.23 -12.76
CA ARG A 439 16.61 18.36 -14.22
C ARG A 439 15.52 19.37 -14.60
N THR A 440 15.91 20.51 -15.15
CA THR A 440 15.16 21.58 -15.85
C THR A 440 13.70 21.33 -16.33
N THR A 441 12.76 20.91 -15.47
CA THR A 441 11.36 20.60 -15.85
C THR A 441 10.36 21.11 -14.81
N SER A 442 9.14 21.44 -15.25
CA SER A 442 8.04 21.99 -14.43
C SER A 442 7.61 21.10 -13.27
N ASP A 443 7.83 19.80 -13.39
CA ASP A 443 7.29 18.81 -12.47
C ASP A 443 8.02 18.88 -11.12
N ILE A 444 9.36 18.99 -11.10
CA ILE A 444 10.26 19.10 -9.90
C ILE A 444 9.79 20.08 -8.81
N LYS A 445 8.96 21.03 -9.20
CA LYS A 445 8.32 21.99 -8.31
C LYS A 445 7.37 21.33 -7.30
N GLU A 446 6.75 20.19 -7.60
CA GLU A 446 5.74 19.59 -6.71
C GLU A 446 6.34 18.90 -5.49
N GLY A 447 7.32 18.03 -5.70
CA GLY A 447 8.09 17.31 -4.68
C GLY A 447 8.89 18.27 -3.82
N GLU A 448 9.59 19.24 -4.43
CA GLU A 448 10.28 20.30 -3.68
C GLU A 448 9.28 21.13 -2.86
N SER A 449 8.12 21.49 -3.43
CA SER A 449 7.07 22.21 -2.71
C SER A 449 6.54 21.41 -1.50
N LYS A 450 6.41 20.08 -1.60
CA LYS A 450 6.02 19.21 -0.48
C LYS A 450 7.09 19.20 0.62
N ILE A 451 8.37 19.09 0.26
CA ILE A 451 9.48 19.13 1.23
C ILE A 451 9.50 20.49 1.95
N LEU A 452 9.38 21.59 1.22
CA LEU A 452 9.32 22.94 1.78
C LEU A 452 8.10 23.14 2.71
N ALA A 453 6.93 22.61 2.35
CA ALA A 453 5.74 22.65 3.21
C ALA A 453 5.97 21.90 4.54
N ASN A 454 6.66 20.76 4.48
CA ASN A 454 7.01 19.97 5.66
C ASN A 454 8.04 20.67 6.55
N LEU A 455 9.06 21.27 5.94
CA LEU A 455 10.07 22.08 6.63
C LEU A 455 9.44 23.31 7.29
N GLY A 456 8.56 24.02 6.58
CA GLY A 456 7.79 25.15 7.13
C GLY A 456 6.91 24.74 8.31
N SER A 457 6.31 23.54 8.26
CA SER A 457 5.55 22.97 9.38
C SER A 457 6.42 22.70 10.60
N ALA A 458 7.60 22.13 10.40
CA ALA A 458 8.54 21.86 11.47
C ALA A 458 9.10 23.16 12.10
N ARG A 459 9.49 24.15 11.28
CA ARG A 459 9.97 25.47 11.77
C ARG A 459 8.88 26.22 12.55
N ARG A 460 7.62 26.12 12.11
CA ARG A 460 6.46 26.68 12.83
C ARG A 460 6.30 26.03 14.22
N GLU A 461 6.46 24.71 14.31
CA GLU A 461 6.39 23.98 15.57
C GLU A 461 7.56 24.30 16.50
N GLN A 462 8.74 24.61 15.95
CA GLN A 462 9.91 25.13 16.67
C GLN A 462 9.72 26.57 17.18
N GLY A 463 8.71 27.30 16.68
CA GLY A 463 8.44 28.70 17.00
C GLY A 463 9.16 29.71 16.10
N ASP A 464 9.96 29.26 15.13
CA ASP A 464 10.56 30.13 14.11
C ASP A 464 9.53 30.46 13.02
N ILE A 465 8.64 31.39 13.34
CA ILE A 465 7.57 31.85 12.45
C ILE A 465 8.13 32.50 11.17
N HIS A 466 9.32 33.13 11.25
CA HIS A 466 9.91 33.80 10.09
C HIS A 466 10.42 32.78 9.07
N ALA A 467 11.18 31.78 9.51
CA ALA A 467 11.62 30.69 8.63
C ALA A 467 10.42 29.90 8.08
N ALA A 468 9.43 29.61 8.93
CA ALA A 468 8.20 28.92 8.50
C ALA A 468 7.50 29.66 7.36
N ARG A 469 7.33 30.99 7.47
CA ARG A 469 6.73 31.83 6.44
C ARG A 469 7.49 31.72 5.12
N ASN A 470 8.81 31.86 5.16
CA ASN A 470 9.66 31.81 3.96
C ASN A 470 9.52 30.48 3.22
N HIS A 471 9.55 29.36 3.96
CA HIS A 471 9.39 28.03 3.35
C HIS A 471 7.98 27.83 2.76
N TYR A 472 6.93 28.30 3.42
CA TYR A 472 5.58 28.23 2.83
C TYR A 472 5.42 29.12 1.61
N ASP A 473 5.98 30.33 1.62
CA ASP A 473 5.96 31.24 0.47
C ASP A 473 6.69 30.61 -0.73
N GLU A 474 7.85 30.01 -0.48
CA GLU A 474 8.60 29.30 -1.51
C GLU A 474 7.84 28.07 -2.04
N ALA A 475 7.25 27.27 -1.15
CA ALA A 475 6.43 26.12 -1.53
C ALA A 475 5.27 26.52 -2.45
N LEU A 476 4.56 27.62 -2.13
CA LEU A 476 3.44 28.11 -2.92
C LEU A 476 3.87 28.82 -4.21
N ARG A 477 5.07 29.38 -4.26
CA ARG A 477 5.68 29.88 -5.50
C ARG A 477 5.96 28.74 -6.47
N LEU A 478 6.40 27.58 -5.96
CA LEU A 478 6.65 26.39 -6.78
C LEU A 478 5.33 25.72 -7.20
N ASN A 479 4.39 25.54 -6.27
CA ASN A 479 3.07 24.99 -6.52
C ASN A 479 2.00 25.77 -5.75
N PRO A 480 1.27 26.69 -6.42
CA PRO A 480 0.22 27.49 -5.78
C PRO A 480 -0.94 26.69 -5.18
N LYS A 481 -1.14 25.43 -5.63
CA LYS A 481 -2.18 24.53 -5.16
C LYS A 481 -1.65 23.49 -4.16
N ASN A 482 -0.49 23.70 -3.54
CA ASN A 482 -0.03 22.81 -2.47
C ASN A 482 -0.89 22.99 -1.21
N ALA A 483 -1.85 22.07 -1.02
CA ALA A 483 -2.79 22.10 0.11
C ALA A 483 -2.11 22.04 1.48
N LEU A 484 -0.96 21.34 1.62
CA LEU A 484 -0.20 21.29 2.88
C LEU A 484 0.44 22.64 3.20
N ALA A 485 0.98 23.33 2.20
CA ALA A 485 1.56 24.67 2.38
C ALA A 485 0.48 25.72 2.69
N LEU A 486 -0.68 25.67 2.00
CA LEU A 486 -1.83 26.54 2.27
C LEU A 486 -2.35 26.33 3.70
N GLN A 487 -2.53 25.09 4.12
CA GLN A 487 -2.89 24.74 5.49
C GLN A 487 -1.84 25.26 6.51
N GLY A 488 -0.56 25.03 6.24
CA GLY A 488 0.54 25.45 7.10
C GLY A 488 0.58 26.97 7.29
N LYS A 489 0.34 27.74 6.22
CA LYS A 489 0.17 29.19 6.30
C LYS A 489 -1.02 29.59 7.17
N GLY A 490 -2.17 28.96 6.98
CA GLY A 490 -3.35 29.24 7.81
C GLY A 490 -3.05 29.02 9.29
N LEU A 491 -2.39 27.91 9.63
CA LEU A 491 -1.96 27.59 10.99
C LEU A 491 -0.93 28.59 11.56
N MET A 492 0.02 29.04 10.75
CA MET A 492 0.98 30.08 11.14
C MET A 492 0.28 31.42 11.40
N LEU A 493 -0.68 31.80 10.55
CA LEU A 493 -1.46 33.03 10.69
C LEU A 493 -2.32 33.02 11.96
N MET A 494 -2.86 31.85 12.32
CA MET A 494 -3.54 31.66 13.60
C MET A 494 -2.62 31.92 14.80
N GLN A 495 -1.37 31.45 14.76
CA GLN A 495 -0.41 31.66 15.86
C GLN A 495 -0.03 33.14 16.06
N VAL A 496 -0.01 33.94 14.98
CA VAL A 496 0.24 35.38 15.06
C VAL A 496 -1.04 36.22 15.26
N GLY A 497 -2.19 35.57 15.51
CA GLY A 497 -3.46 36.24 15.82
C GLY A 497 -4.24 36.75 14.60
N ASN A 498 -3.87 36.37 13.37
CA ASN A 498 -4.56 36.82 12.16
C ASN A 498 -5.55 35.77 11.63
N GLY A 499 -6.68 35.64 12.32
CA GLY A 499 -7.72 34.66 11.98
C GLY A 499 -8.43 34.90 10.65
N SER A 500 -8.54 36.17 10.19
CA SER A 500 -9.21 36.51 8.93
C SER A 500 -8.42 36.04 7.71
N MET A 501 -7.10 36.27 7.67
CA MET A 501 -6.26 35.71 6.61
C MET A 501 -6.14 34.19 6.72
N ALA A 502 -6.08 33.63 7.94
CA ALA A 502 -6.03 32.19 8.13
C ALA A 502 -7.22 31.47 7.48
N ARG A 503 -8.43 32.03 7.61
CA ARG A 503 -9.65 31.54 6.96
C ARG A 503 -9.47 31.37 5.44
N GLN A 504 -8.98 32.41 4.76
CA GLN A 504 -8.79 32.40 3.31
C GLN A 504 -7.84 31.27 2.87
N TYR A 505 -6.76 31.04 3.62
CA TYR A 505 -5.82 29.97 3.30
C TYR A 505 -6.40 28.57 3.57
N TYR A 506 -7.26 28.40 4.57
CA TYR A 506 -7.98 27.13 4.77
C TYR A 506 -8.99 26.85 3.66
N GLU A 507 -9.72 27.87 3.20
CA GLU A 507 -10.63 27.75 2.05
C GLU A 507 -9.87 27.36 0.78
N GLN A 508 -8.75 28.02 0.49
CA GLN A 508 -7.89 27.64 -0.63
C GLN A 508 -7.32 26.22 -0.48
N ALA A 509 -6.96 25.79 0.75
CA ALA A 509 -6.48 24.42 0.99
C ALA A 509 -7.57 23.38 0.71
N ILE A 510 -8.84 23.68 1.05
CA ILE A 510 -10.00 22.85 0.74
C ILE A 510 -10.24 22.77 -0.77
N GLU A 511 -10.14 23.90 -1.48
CA GLU A 511 -10.26 23.92 -2.94
C GLU A 511 -9.14 23.13 -3.63
N ALA A 512 -7.92 23.24 -3.10
CA ALA A 512 -6.75 22.54 -3.62
C ALA A 512 -6.80 21.02 -3.36
N ASN A 513 -7.28 20.61 -2.19
CA ASN A 513 -7.50 19.20 -1.86
C ASN A 513 -8.76 19.04 -0.97
N PRO A 514 -9.92 18.73 -1.57
CA PRO A 514 -11.16 18.56 -0.84
C PRO A 514 -11.17 17.39 0.15
N LEU A 515 -10.25 16.43 0.02
CA LEU A 515 -10.15 15.25 0.89
C LEU A 515 -9.27 15.48 2.13
N LEU A 516 -8.56 16.61 2.20
CA LEU A 516 -7.78 16.95 3.38
C LEU A 516 -8.70 17.47 4.48
N VAL A 517 -8.83 16.72 5.59
CA VAL A 517 -9.83 16.99 6.65
C VAL A 517 -9.43 18.15 7.57
N THR A 518 -8.14 18.28 7.85
CA THR A 518 -7.61 19.24 8.84
C THR A 518 -7.98 20.72 8.55
N PRO A 519 -8.02 21.22 7.30
CA PRO A 519 -8.56 22.55 7.00
C PRO A 519 -10.02 22.74 7.43
N TYR A 520 -10.89 21.74 7.25
CA TYR A 520 -12.30 21.81 7.71
C TYR A 520 -12.37 21.93 9.24
N VAL A 521 -11.53 21.18 9.95
CA VAL A 521 -11.43 21.23 11.42
C VAL A 521 -10.99 22.60 11.91
N ASN A 522 -9.95 23.16 11.30
CA ASN A 522 -9.41 24.46 11.68
C ASN A 522 -10.38 25.60 11.33
N LEU A 523 -11.03 25.52 10.18
CA LEU A 523 -12.05 26.48 9.76
C LEU A 523 -13.28 26.41 10.68
N GLY A 524 -13.73 25.22 11.06
CA GLY A 524 -14.80 25.03 12.05
C GLY A 524 -14.44 25.62 13.42
N SER A 525 -13.20 25.41 13.89
CA SER A 525 -12.71 26.02 15.13
C SER A 525 -12.74 27.56 15.06
N LEU A 526 -12.32 28.13 13.94
CA LEU A 526 -12.38 29.57 13.68
C LEU A 526 -13.82 30.12 13.74
N TYR A 527 -14.78 29.42 13.13
CA TYR A 527 -16.19 29.81 13.21
C TYR A 527 -16.75 29.71 14.65
N ILE A 528 -16.38 28.68 15.42
CA ILE A 528 -16.76 28.56 16.84
C ILE A 528 -16.24 29.75 17.66
N GLN A 529 -15.01 30.19 17.40
CA GLN A 529 -14.39 31.34 18.06
C GLN A 529 -15.08 32.66 17.67
N ALA A 530 -15.45 32.80 16.39
CA ALA A 530 -16.17 33.97 15.88
C ALA A 530 -17.66 34.00 16.28
N GLY A 531 -18.18 32.98 16.95
CA GLY A 531 -19.60 32.87 17.30
C GLY A 531 -20.53 32.44 16.15
N GLN A 532 -19.97 32.12 14.99
CA GLN A 532 -20.69 31.64 13.80
C GLN A 532 -20.96 30.13 13.92
N ILE A 533 -21.84 29.73 14.85
CA ILE A 533 -21.93 28.31 15.24
C ILE A 533 -22.56 27.44 14.15
N ASP A 534 -23.56 27.94 13.42
CA ASP A 534 -24.19 27.17 12.33
C ASP A 534 -23.19 26.89 11.19
N ASP A 535 -22.38 27.89 10.81
CA ASP A 535 -21.30 27.73 9.82
C ASP A 535 -20.26 26.71 10.31
N ALA A 536 -19.94 26.72 11.60
CA ALA A 536 -19.04 25.75 12.20
C ALA A 536 -19.59 24.32 12.11
N ILE A 537 -20.86 24.10 12.42
CA ILE A 537 -21.51 22.79 12.32
C ILE A 537 -21.47 22.33 10.86
N ALA A 538 -21.87 23.18 9.92
CA ALA A 538 -21.91 22.81 8.50
C ALA A 538 -20.53 22.42 7.94
N ILE A 539 -19.47 23.17 8.26
CA ILE A 539 -18.12 22.83 7.76
C ILE A 539 -17.54 21.59 8.45
N LEU A 540 -17.81 21.40 9.74
CA LEU A 540 -17.36 20.22 10.48
C LEU A 540 -18.12 18.96 10.07
N GLU A 541 -19.41 19.06 9.74
CA GLU A 541 -20.19 17.96 9.16
C GLU A 541 -19.63 17.53 7.80
N LYS A 542 -19.16 18.46 6.96
CA LYS A 542 -18.40 18.12 5.73
C LYS A 542 -17.10 17.39 6.08
N GLY A 543 -16.35 17.89 7.06
CA GLY A 543 -15.16 17.21 7.58
C GLY A 543 -15.46 15.79 8.06
N LEU A 544 -16.60 15.59 8.72
CA LEU A 544 -17.08 14.29 9.18
C LEU A 544 -17.49 13.37 8.03
N GLN A 545 -18.07 13.92 6.94
CA GLN A 545 -18.39 13.15 5.74
C GLN A 545 -17.12 12.63 5.04
N ILE A 546 -16.03 13.41 5.08
CA ILE A 546 -14.74 13.03 4.49
C ILE A 546 -14.02 12.03 5.40
N ASN A 547 -13.91 12.31 6.70
CA ASN A 547 -13.33 11.37 7.65
C ASN A 547 -14.15 11.32 8.95
N PRO A 548 -15.04 10.32 9.09
CA PRO A 548 -15.83 10.11 10.29
C PRO A 548 -15.02 9.71 11.53
N PHE A 549 -13.72 9.43 11.38
CA PHE A 549 -12.83 8.88 12.41
C PHE A 549 -11.80 9.90 12.90
N PHE A 550 -11.92 11.16 12.48
CA PHE A 550 -11.03 12.22 12.96
C PHE A 550 -11.53 12.74 14.32
N PRO A 551 -10.86 12.42 15.45
CA PRO A 551 -11.39 12.71 16.80
C PRO A 551 -11.66 14.19 17.02
N GLN A 552 -10.79 15.05 16.46
CA GLN A 552 -10.92 16.50 16.55
C GLN A 552 -12.18 17.04 15.86
N VAL A 553 -12.70 16.40 14.80
CA VAL A 553 -13.97 16.81 14.17
C VAL A 553 -15.11 16.61 15.15
N HIS A 554 -15.19 15.44 15.78
CA HIS A 554 -16.20 15.14 16.81
C HIS A 554 -16.08 16.05 18.02
N PHE A 555 -14.87 16.30 18.51
CA PHE A 555 -14.64 17.21 19.62
C PHE A 555 -15.10 18.65 19.29
N ASN A 556 -14.76 19.17 18.11
CA ASN A 556 -15.19 20.50 17.69
C ASN A 556 -16.71 20.55 17.47
N LEU A 557 -17.32 19.51 16.88
CA LEU A 557 -18.78 19.40 16.74
C LEU A 557 -19.46 19.39 18.10
N SER A 558 -18.92 18.67 19.09
CA SER A 558 -19.50 18.67 20.43
C SER A 558 -19.53 20.06 21.05
N SER A 559 -18.45 20.83 20.87
CA SER A 559 -18.37 22.20 21.35
C SER A 559 -19.38 23.11 20.63
N ALA A 560 -19.55 22.93 19.32
CA ALA A 560 -20.55 23.67 18.55
C ALA A 560 -21.98 23.31 18.97
N TYR A 561 -22.31 22.02 19.09
CA TYR A 561 -23.62 21.55 19.54
C TYR A 561 -23.98 22.02 20.95
N LYS A 562 -23.03 22.01 21.88
CA LYS A 562 -23.24 22.55 23.23
C LYS A 562 -23.63 24.04 23.20
N LYS A 563 -22.99 24.83 22.33
CA LYS A 563 -23.30 26.27 22.19
C LYS A 563 -24.71 26.57 21.65
N VAL A 564 -25.28 25.67 20.84
CA VAL A 564 -26.67 25.78 20.35
C VAL A 564 -27.69 24.99 21.20
N GLY A 565 -27.30 24.51 22.38
CA GLY A 565 -28.19 23.77 23.29
C GLY A 565 -28.51 22.33 22.87
N ARG A 566 -27.86 21.81 21.82
CA ARG A 566 -27.98 20.43 21.33
C ARG A 566 -27.17 19.47 22.19
N ASN A 567 -27.54 19.38 23.47
CA ASN A 567 -26.77 18.69 24.51
C ASN A 567 -26.65 17.18 24.29
N ARG A 568 -27.62 16.55 23.60
CA ARG A 568 -27.58 15.12 23.26
C ARG A 568 -26.53 14.84 22.20
N GLU A 569 -26.56 15.55 21.10
CA GLU A 569 -25.59 15.41 20.02
C GLU A 569 -24.18 15.78 20.50
N SER A 570 -24.05 16.77 21.39
CA SER A 570 -22.77 17.08 22.03
C SER A 570 -22.21 15.89 22.82
N LEU A 571 -23.02 15.19 23.60
CA LEU A 571 -22.57 14.02 24.37
C LEU A 571 -22.16 12.88 23.44
N GLU A 572 -23.00 12.56 22.45
CA GLU A 572 -22.72 11.50 21.46
C GLU A 572 -21.43 11.78 20.67
N SER A 573 -21.15 13.05 20.34
CA SER A 573 -19.89 13.45 19.71
C SER A 573 -18.68 13.34 20.65
N LEU A 574 -18.83 13.65 21.95
CA LEU A 574 -17.74 13.47 22.92
C LEU A 574 -17.41 11.99 23.15
N GLU A 575 -18.42 11.14 23.28
CA GLU A 575 -18.26 9.68 23.38
C GLU A 575 -17.46 9.16 22.17
N LYS A 576 -17.88 9.53 20.95
CA LYS A 576 -17.15 9.16 19.72
C LYS A 576 -15.71 9.68 19.69
N ALA A 577 -15.46 10.92 20.12
CA ALA A 577 -14.10 11.47 20.16
C ALA A 577 -13.18 10.67 21.09
N VAL A 578 -13.69 10.27 22.27
CA VAL A 578 -12.95 9.45 23.25
C VAL A 578 -12.80 8.00 22.80
N ASP A 579 -13.80 7.43 22.12
CA ASP A 579 -13.71 6.08 21.55
C ASP A 579 -12.64 6.01 20.44
N LEU A 580 -12.58 7.04 19.60
CA LEU A 580 -11.61 7.14 18.50
C LEU A 580 -10.19 7.43 19.01
N GLU A 581 -10.05 8.27 20.04
CA GLU A 581 -8.78 8.57 20.67
C GLU A 581 -8.90 8.48 22.19
N PRO A 582 -8.65 7.28 22.75
CA PRO A 582 -8.75 7.05 24.20
C PRO A 582 -7.79 7.89 25.04
N ARG A 583 -6.80 8.56 24.45
CA ARG A 583 -5.88 9.47 25.15
C ARG A 583 -6.21 10.94 24.93
N PHE A 584 -7.33 11.26 24.31
CA PHE A 584 -7.72 12.64 24.04
C PHE A 584 -8.20 13.33 25.33
N VAL A 585 -7.25 13.88 26.08
CA VAL A 585 -7.47 14.48 27.41
C VAL A 585 -8.58 15.52 27.40
N ALA A 586 -8.58 16.45 26.44
CA ALA A 586 -9.60 17.49 26.36
C ALA A 586 -11.01 16.91 26.13
N ALA A 587 -11.15 15.91 25.27
CA ALA A 587 -12.43 15.23 25.03
C ALA A 587 -12.90 14.47 26.27
N ARG A 588 -12.02 13.76 26.98
CA ARG A 588 -12.36 13.06 28.23
C ARG A 588 -12.81 13.99 29.34
N ILE A 589 -12.12 15.11 29.53
CA ILE A 589 -12.51 16.12 30.53
C ILE A 589 -13.92 16.63 30.20
N ASN A 590 -14.17 17.01 28.94
CA ASN A 590 -15.48 17.51 28.51
C ASN A 590 -16.57 16.43 28.61
N LEU A 591 -16.25 15.16 28.33
CA LEU A 591 -17.16 14.03 28.49
C LEU A 591 -17.51 13.79 29.97
N GLY A 592 -16.51 13.83 30.86
CA GLY A 592 -16.72 13.73 32.30
C GLY A 592 -17.63 14.83 32.84
N ILE A 593 -17.40 16.09 32.41
CA ILE A 593 -18.28 17.21 32.73
C ILE A 593 -19.71 16.96 32.21
N ALA A 594 -19.85 16.54 30.96
CA ALA A 594 -21.17 16.26 30.37
C ALA A 594 -21.93 15.11 31.08
N TYR A 595 -21.21 14.11 31.63
CA TYR A 595 -21.81 13.08 32.48
C TYR A 595 -22.22 13.59 33.84
N ALA A 596 -21.39 14.43 34.48
CA ALA A 596 -21.71 15.07 35.76
C ALA A 596 -22.96 15.97 35.65
N ASP A 597 -23.06 16.78 34.59
CA ASP A 597 -24.22 17.63 34.29
C ASP A 597 -25.53 16.82 34.15
N ARG A 598 -25.43 15.51 33.86
CA ARG A 598 -26.56 14.58 33.73
C ARG A 598 -26.71 13.63 34.93
N ASN A 599 -26.05 13.93 36.05
CA ASN A 599 -26.06 13.14 37.27
C ASN A 599 -25.55 11.69 37.09
N LYS A 600 -24.71 11.43 36.08
CA LYS A 600 -24.05 10.14 35.86
C LYS A 600 -22.66 10.12 36.50
N ILE A 601 -22.63 10.27 37.82
CA ILE A 601 -21.41 10.54 38.59
C ILE A 601 -20.33 9.45 38.40
N GLY A 602 -20.72 8.17 38.42
CA GLY A 602 -19.78 7.07 38.22
C GLY A 602 -19.04 7.12 36.88
N MET A 603 -19.75 7.42 35.79
CA MET A 603 -19.14 7.57 34.46
C MET A 603 -18.25 8.81 34.39
N ALA A 604 -18.62 9.91 35.07
CA ALA A 604 -17.79 11.11 35.14
C ALA A 604 -16.45 10.83 35.86
N ILE A 605 -16.50 10.15 37.00
CA ILE A 605 -15.30 9.76 37.78
C ILE A 605 -14.36 8.89 36.94
N GLU A 606 -14.92 7.92 36.21
CA GLU A 606 -14.14 7.06 35.30
C GLU A 606 -13.35 7.88 34.29
N GLN A 607 -13.99 8.84 33.61
CA GLN A 607 -13.31 9.67 32.61
C GLN A 607 -12.16 10.48 33.21
N PHE A 608 -12.37 11.10 34.38
CA PHE A 608 -11.32 11.89 35.03
C PHE A 608 -10.19 11.02 35.57
N THR A 609 -10.49 9.81 36.06
CA THR A 609 -9.48 8.87 36.54
C THR A 609 -8.61 8.35 35.39
N GLU A 610 -9.20 8.06 34.22
CA GLU A 610 -8.42 7.71 33.02
C GLU A 610 -7.48 8.83 32.58
N VAL A 611 -7.91 10.10 32.68
CA VAL A 611 -7.00 11.23 32.43
C VAL A 611 -5.81 11.21 33.41
N LEU A 612 -6.06 11.04 34.72
CA LEU A 612 -5.02 11.04 35.73
C LEU A 612 -4.07 9.83 35.67
N LYS A 613 -4.48 8.70 35.09
CA LYS A 613 -3.58 7.56 34.82
C LYS A 613 -2.46 7.91 33.84
N HIS A 614 -2.71 8.84 32.92
CA HIS A 614 -1.77 9.22 31.86
C HIS A 614 -1.15 10.60 32.09
N ASP A 615 -1.87 11.48 32.78
CA ASP A 615 -1.43 12.81 33.18
C ASP A 615 -1.79 13.05 34.67
N PRO A 616 -1.00 12.52 35.61
CA PRO A 616 -1.25 12.69 37.05
C PRO A 616 -1.25 14.15 37.51
N GLY A 617 -0.64 15.06 36.73
CA GLY A 617 -0.57 16.49 37.02
C GLY A 617 -1.80 17.28 36.54
N ASN A 618 -2.80 16.62 35.94
CA ASN A 618 -3.94 17.32 35.35
C ASN A 618 -4.85 17.99 36.40
N THR A 619 -4.64 19.28 36.63
CA THR A 619 -5.37 20.04 37.67
C THR A 619 -6.87 20.09 37.44
N ARG A 620 -7.33 20.09 36.17
CA ARG A 620 -8.76 20.09 35.84
C ARG A 620 -9.43 18.77 36.24
N ALA A 621 -8.83 17.64 35.92
CA ALA A 621 -9.35 16.32 36.29
C ALA A 621 -9.35 16.14 37.82
N THR A 622 -8.27 16.53 38.51
CA THR A 622 -8.19 16.47 39.98
C THR A 622 -9.25 17.35 40.66
N SER A 623 -9.43 18.58 40.17
CA SER A 623 -10.44 19.49 40.71
C SER A 623 -11.86 18.96 40.51
N ALA A 624 -12.15 18.39 39.33
CA ALA A 624 -13.44 17.81 39.02
C ALA A 624 -13.75 16.59 39.91
N LEU A 625 -12.78 15.70 40.16
CA LEU A 625 -12.96 14.58 41.07
C LEU A 625 -13.20 15.02 42.51
N SER A 626 -12.47 16.03 42.99
CA SER A 626 -12.66 16.56 44.35
C SER A 626 -14.05 17.17 44.54
N GLN A 627 -14.58 17.87 43.52
CA GLN A 627 -15.94 18.41 43.56
C GLN A 627 -17.01 17.30 43.58
N LEU A 628 -16.81 16.22 42.82
CA LEU A 628 -17.74 15.10 42.75
C LEU A 628 -17.69 14.18 43.98
N GLY A 629 -16.54 14.06 44.65
CA GLY A 629 -16.41 13.27 45.89
C GLY A 629 -17.00 13.93 47.14
N ASN A 630 -17.36 15.21 47.04
CA ASN A 630 -18.01 15.98 48.12
C ASN A 630 -19.54 16.09 47.95
N GLN A 631 -20.12 15.47 46.92
CA GLN A 631 -21.56 15.35 46.64
C GLN A 631 -22.02 13.92 46.96
#